data_AF-A0A3S9VQI3-F1
#
_entry.id   AF-A0A3S9VQI3-F1
#
_cell.length_a   1.000
_cell.length_b   1.000
_cell.length_c   1.000
_cell.angle_alpha   90.00
_cell.angle_beta   90.00
_cell.angle_gamma   90.00
#
_symmetry.space_group_name_H-M   'P 1'
#
loop_
_entity.id
_entity.type
_entity.pdbx_description
1 polymer ?
#
loop_
_entity_poly.entity_id
_entity_poly.type
_entity_poly.pdbx_seq_one_letter_code
_entity_poly.pdbx_strand_id
1 'polypeptide(L)'
;MKRFFAFILLLATVCVVQAQENTVQGDTLVLLENKIWRAQLPDEKQYVTEMEFRDHVWRSTFLYKGKTDTLETSYGICGDTIKTYDRKQYKILELTDSTLVILYLPERMTIGVGAVKYINIVNSPAKMRENENRLDSIWRKEDIWNKGVASISGKPIKDLSTIEPPRWAKWDYDLEKYYTSQMVYPEELLKKNQAGYSVVMFSIDTLGLSRSINILTTIHKKFDKEVIRLTRELPHCLPCRDKDGKRMECFYTVYVPFLPQHYRDRLKADSIAEEELKQSFVEWETVARFQNEIPDVIQTGISAQDYIIQRLVYNSTLLGDKQRVRGVYSIQINSYGEVYTAKVLQSCGIEDWDNQVLDIIRKMPRWTPAINFRGKGEYQEFTLNIPIHFKGSRNLIAHTTENFLEVGVPVCYLNERGDTIVPYGKYRFCQTDTIRNIGFVYENRQNARIVCIDNQGKELFYAFKYDNGADYVREGLFRITDDKGLIGFADTLGNIVIKPQFKFAFPFENGKAKVTFSGESKDVPGSNGEKHYWNSSDWYYIDKNGKILK
;
A
#
# COMPACT_ATOMS: atom_id res chain seq x y z
N MET A 1 -31.26 -78.74 -25.96
CA MET A 1 -32.63 -78.66 -26.52
C MET A 1 -33.05 -77.19 -26.45
N LYS A 2 -32.79 -76.32 -27.44
CA LYS A 2 -33.55 -76.04 -28.69
C LYS A 2 -35.08 -76.12 -28.56
N ARG A 3 -35.75 -74.95 -28.60
CA ARG A 3 -36.75 -74.48 -29.60
C ARG A 3 -37.38 -73.16 -29.08
N PHE A 4 -37.01 -71.97 -29.58
CA PHE A 4 -37.48 -71.26 -30.79
C PHE A 4 -38.99 -71.02 -30.86
N PHE A 5 -39.43 -69.75 -30.79
CA PHE A 5 -40.13 -69.07 -31.88
C PHE A 5 -39.98 -67.54 -31.77
N ALA A 6 -39.61 -66.93 -32.89
CA ALA A 6 -39.51 -65.50 -33.15
C ALA A 6 -40.61 -65.08 -34.12
N PHE A 7 -40.90 -63.77 -34.22
CA PHE A 7 -41.28 -62.95 -35.39
C PHE A 7 -42.19 -61.76 -34.93
N ILE A 8 -42.16 -60.52 -35.43
CA ILE A 8 -41.24 -59.72 -36.27
C ILE A 8 -41.82 -58.27 -36.37
N LEU A 9 -40.93 -57.25 -36.49
CA LEU A 9 -41.08 -55.85 -37.01
C LEU A 9 -42.15 -54.89 -36.43
N LEU A 10 -41.97 -53.56 -36.32
CA LEU A 10 -41.35 -52.60 -37.24
C LEU A 10 -41.02 -51.26 -36.52
N LEU A 11 -39.89 -50.63 -36.90
CA LEU A 11 -39.49 -49.26 -36.52
C LEU A 11 -40.45 -48.19 -37.08
N ALA A 12 -40.83 -47.19 -36.28
CA ALA A 12 -40.94 -45.80 -36.71
C ALA A 12 -40.85 -44.83 -35.52
N THR A 13 -39.86 -43.96 -35.60
CA THR A 13 -39.49 -42.87 -34.70
C THR A 13 -40.56 -41.80 -34.54
N VAL A 14 -40.83 -41.36 -33.32
CA VAL A 14 -41.15 -39.96 -33.02
C VAL A 14 -40.30 -39.54 -31.83
N CYS A 15 -39.40 -38.58 -32.09
CA CYS A 15 -38.69 -37.84 -31.05
C CYS A 15 -39.69 -37.17 -30.11
N VAL A 16 -39.64 -37.50 -28.82
CA VAL A 16 -40.01 -36.55 -27.77
C VAL A 16 -38.81 -36.44 -26.85
N VAL A 17 -38.09 -35.33 -27.08
CA VAL A 17 -37.20 -34.60 -26.19
C VAL A 17 -37.05 -35.19 -24.78
N GLN A 18 -35.81 -35.57 -24.47
CA GLN A 18 -35.28 -35.63 -23.11
C GLN A 18 -35.61 -34.33 -22.38
N ALA A 19 -36.55 -34.37 -21.44
CA ALA A 19 -36.53 -33.44 -20.33
C ALA A 19 -35.59 -34.04 -19.28
N GLN A 20 -34.55 -33.29 -18.93
CA GLN A 20 -33.67 -33.57 -17.81
C GLN A 20 -34.49 -33.91 -16.55
N GLU A 21 -34.33 -35.12 -16.01
CA GLU A 21 -34.49 -35.35 -14.57
C GLU A 21 -33.30 -34.68 -13.88
N ASN A 22 -33.39 -33.35 -13.72
CA ASN A 22 -32.44 -32.59 -12.93
C ASN A 22 -32.70 -32.90 -11.44
N THR A 23 -31.73 -33.56 -10.82
CA THR A 23 -31.19 -33.28 -9.47
C THR A 23 -31.98 -32.28 -8.61
N VAL A 24 -32.85 -32.78 -7.71
CA VAL A 24 -33.37 -32.01 -6.55
C VAL A 24 -33.47 -32.85 -5.26
N GLN A 25 -33.36 -34.18 -5.32
CA GLN A 25 -33.65 -35.03 -4.15
C GLN A 25 -32.60 -34.92 -3.02
N GLY A 26 -31.35 -34.53 -3.32
CA GLY A 26 -30.27 -34.43 -2.33
C GLY A 26 -30.37 -33.18 -1.45
N ASP A 27 -30.55 -32.00 -2.05
CA ASP A 27 -30.50 -30.72 -1.33
C ASP A 27 -31.69 -30.54 -0.38
N THR A 28 -32.89 -30.98 -0.80
CA THR A 28 -34.10 -30.93 0.04
C THR A 28 -33.98 -31.84 1.26
N LEU A 29 -33.37 -33.03 1.10
CA LEU A 29 -33.10 -33.95 2.21
C LEU A 29 -32.10 -33.34 3.20
N VAL A 30 -31.00 -32.78 2.69
CA VAL A 30 -29.98 -32.10 3.50
C VAL A 30 -30.56 -30.91 4.27
N LEU A 31 -31.50 -30.18 3.68
CA LEU A 31 -32.17 -29.05 4.33
C LEU A 31 -33.18 -29.44 5.40
N LEU A 32 -33.65 -30.69 5.45
CA LEU A 32 -34.61 -31.16 6.45
C LEU A 32 -33.94 -31.97 7.57
N GLU A 33 -32.99 -32.84 7.24
CA GLU A 33 -32.34 -33.72 8.21
C GLU A 33 -31.58 -32.96 9.32
N ASN A 34 -31.62 -33.51 10.53
CA ASN A 34 -31.02 -32.97 11.75
C ASN A 34 -31.52 -31.56 12.13
N LYS A 35 -32.76 -31.21 11.77
CA LYS A 35 -33.41 -29.95 12.18
C LYS A 35 -34.64 -30.18 13.04
N ILE A 36 -34.85 -29.27 13.99
CA ILE A 36 -36.04 -29.22 14.83
C ILE A 36 -36.84 -27.97 14.47
N TRP A 37 -38.05 -28.20 13.98
CA TRP A 37 -38.99 -27.23 13.47
C TRP A 37 -40.13 -27.06 14.47
N ARG A 38 -40.41 -25.83 14.91
CA ARG A 38 -41.55 -25.54 15.81
C ARG A 38 -42.60 -24.73 15.05
N ALA A 39 -43.86 -25.14 15.17
CA ALA A 39 -44.97 -24.43 14.52
C ALA A 39 -45.19 -23.07 15.18
N GLN A 40 -45.40 -22.03 14.37
CA GLN A 40 -45.92 -20.74 14.85
C GLN A 40 -47.44 -20.75 14.70
N LEU A 41 -48.16 -20.91 15.81
CA LEU A 41 -49.63 -20.94 15.84
C LEU A 41 -50.17 -19.69 16.54
N PRO A 42 -51.43 -19.26 16.26
CA PRO A 42 -52.06 -18.13 16.95
C PRO A 42 -52.15 -18.36 18.47
N ASP A 43 -52.03 -17.28 19.25
CA ASP A 43 -52.02 -17.31 20.73
C ASP A 43 -53.26 -17.97 21.37
N GLU A 44 -54.34 -18.11 20.62
CA GLU A 44 -55.60 -18.77 21.04
C GLU A 44 -55.49 -20.31 21.11
N LYS A 45 -54.40 -20.91 20.61
CA LYS A 45 -54.16 -22.36 20.62
C LYS A 45 -53.03 -22.74 21.58
N GLN A 46 -53.40 -23.29 22.75
CA GLN A 46 -52.47 -23.75 23.80
C GLN A 46 -51.72 -25.07 23.48
N TYR A 47 -51.29 -25.31 22.24
CA TYR A 47 -50.46 -26.47 21.92
C TYR A 47 -49.21 -26.09 21.13
N VAL A 48 -48.06 -26.61 21.58
CA VAL A 48 -46.77 -26.47 20.89
C VAL A 48 -46.54 -27.74 20.09
N THR A 49 -46.22 -27.59 18.79
CA THR A 49 -45.83 -28.71 17.92
C THR A 49 -44.37 -28.55 17.54
N GLU A 50 -43.56 -29.58 17.80
CA GLU A 50 -42.19 -29.70 17.33
C GLU A 50 -42.07 -30.86 16.36
N MET A 51 -41.24 -30.68 15.34
CA MET A 51 -40.96 -31.68 14.31
C MET A 51 -39.45 -31.83 14.18
N GLU A 52 -38.95 -33.03 14.43
CA GLU A 52 -37.54 -33.40 14.26
C GLU A 52 -37.43 -34.39 13.09
N PHE A 53 -36.56 -34.08 12.13
CA PHE A 53 -36.20 -35.00 11.04
C PHE A 53 -34.81 -35.57 11.31
N ARG A 54 -34.68 -36.88 11.36
CA ARG A 54 -33.39 -37.54 11.64
C ARG A 54 -33.35 -38.94 11.03
N ASP A 55 -32.30 -39.26 10.27
CA ASP A 55 -32.09 -40.60 9.71
C ASP A 55 -33.35 -41.17 9.02
N HIS A 56 -34.05 -40.33 8.23
CA HIS A 56 -35.31 -40.64 7.54
C HIS A 56 -36.52 -40.95 8.46
N VAL A 57 -36.40 -40.59 9.74
CA VAL A 57 -37.46 -40.61 10.76
C VAL A 57 -37.96 -39.19 11.00
N TRP A 58 -39.28 -39.04 10.99
CA TRP A 58 -40.00 -37.83 11.36
C TRP A 58 -40.62 -38.07 12.73
N ARG A 59 -40.13 -37.35 13.74
CA ARG A 59 -40.72 -37.28 15.08
C ARG A 59 -41.52 -36.00 15.24
N SER A 60 -42.77 -36.12 15.69
CA SER A 60 -43.63 -34.99 16.05
C SER A 60 -43.96 -35.02 17.54
N THR A 61 -43.63 -33.96 18.24
CA THR A 61 -43.93 -33.81 19.67
C THR A 61 -45.00 -32.75 19.85
N PHE A 62 -46.06 -33.07 20.58
CA PHE A 62 -47.15 -32.17 20.87
C PHE A 62 -47.28 -31.99 22.38
N LEU A 63 -47.30 -30.74 22.83
CA LEU A 63 -47.54 -30.40 24.22
C LEU A 63 -48.95 -29.84 24.35
N TYR A 64 -49.82 -30.50 25.12
CA TYR A 64 -51.19 -30.05 25.39
C TYR A 64 -51.51 -30.20 26.87
N LYS A 65 -51.91 -29.09 27.54
CA LYS A 65 -52.26 -29.06 28.97
C LYS A 65 -51.23 -29.75 29.89
N GLY A 66 -49.94 -29.56 29.62
CA GLY A 66 -48.84 -30.12 30.41
C GLY A 66 -48.53 -31.60 30.16
N LYS A 67 -49.24 -32.28 29.25
CA LYS A 67 -48.91 -33.62 28.78
C LYS A 67 -48.19 -33.55 27.44
N THR A 68 -47.13 -34.33 27.32
CA THR A 68 -46.31 -34.44 26.11
C THR A 68 -46.61 -35.77 25.44
N ASP A 69 -47.07 -35.71 24.20
CA ASP A 69 -47.25 -36.89 23.34
C ASP A 69 -46.26 -36.82 22.18
N THR A 70 -45.66 -37.97 21.83
CA THR A 70 -44.67 -38.08 20.75
C THR A 70 -45.13 -39.11 19.74
N LEU A 71 -45.09 -38.75 18.46
CA LEU A 71 -45.37 -39.64 17.34
C LEU A 71 -44.12 -39.76 16.47
N GLU A 72 -43.78 -40.98 16.07
CA GLU A 72 -42.67 -41.26 15.17
C GLU A 72 -43.16 -42.01 13.94
N THR A 73 -42.72 -41.59 12.76
CA THR A 73 -43.02 -42.26 11.50
C THR A 73 -41.83 -42.10 10.55
N SER A 74 -41.60 -43.05 9.66
CA SER A 74 -40.62 -42.86 8.59
C SER A 74 -41.23 -41.96 7.49
N TYR A 75 -40.36 -41.22 6.79
CA TYR A 75 -40.77 -40.33 5.71
C TYR A 75 -39.87 -40.47 4.49
N GLY A 76 -40.41 -40.11 3.33
CA GLY A 76 -39.70 -40.00 2.06
C GLY A 76 -39.98 -38.65 1.41
N ILE A 77 -38.99 -38.12 0.69
CA ILE A 77 -39.09 -36.86 -0.06
C ILE A 77 -39.03 -37.17 -1.55
N CYS A 78 -39.95 -36.56 -2.30
CA CYS A 78 -40.01 -36.63 -3.75
C CYS A 78 -40.34 -35.23 -4.30
N GLY A 79 -39.33 -34.52 -4.81
CA GLY A 79 -39.48 -33.12 -5.23
C GLY A 79 -39.95 -32.24 -4.06
N ASP A 80 -41.08 -31.54 -4.26
CA ASP A 80 -41.69 -30.67 -3.26
C ASP A 80 -42.68 -31.40 -2.33
N THR A 81 -42.70 -32.74 -2.30
CA THR A 81 -43.64 -33.50 -1.46
C THR A 81 -42.96 -34.42 -0.45
N ILE A 82 -43.49 -34.42 0.77
CA ILE A 82 -43.13 -35.34 1.86
C ILE A 82 -44.23 -36.38 1.96
N LYS A 83 -43.86 -37.66 1.94
CA LYS A 83 -44.77 -38.79 2.16
C LYS A 83 -44.33 -39.54 3.41
N THR A 84 -45.23 -39.71 4.36
CA THR A 84 -44.98 -40.51 5.56
C THR A 84 -45.48 -41.94 5.37
N TYR A 85 -44.95 -42.87 6.18
CA TYR A 85 -45.36 -44.27 6.13
C TYR A 85 -46.84 -44.49 6.47
N ASP A 86 -47.43 -43.62 7.30
CA ASP A 86 -48.87 -43.59 7.58
C ASP A 86 -49.71 -42.96 6.45
N ARG A 87 -49.15 -42.87 5.24
CA ARG A 87 -49.76 -42.39 3.98
C ARG A 87 -50.20 -40.93 4.00
N LYS A 88 -49.75 -40.13 4.96
CA LYS A 88 -49.97 -38.68 4.89
C LYS A 88 -49.03 -38.08 3.85
N GLN A 89 -49.56 -37.13 3.08
CA GLN A 89 -48.81 -36.41 2.07
C GLN A 89 -48.82 -34.92 2.40
N TYR A 90 -47.66 -34.28 2.28
CA TYR A 90 -47.48 -32.86 2.55
C TYR A 90 -46.76 -32.21 1.37
N LYS A 91 -47.26 -31.05 0.91
CA LYS A 91 -46.59 -30.21 -0.08
C LYS A 91 -45.73 -29.16 0.62
N ILE A 92 -44.47 -29.08 0.26
CA ILE A 92 -43.54 -28.03 0.66
C ILE A 92 -43.85 -26.80 -0.18
N LEU A 93 -44.27 -25.71 0.47
CA LEU A 93 -44.56 -24.43 -0.17
C LEU A 93 -43.38 -23.46 -0.07
N GLU A 94 -42.63 -23.55 1.02
CA GLU A 94 -41.40 -22.78 1.25
C GLU A 94 -40.44 -23.68 2.04
N LEU A 95 -39.19 -23.75 1.60
CA LEU A 95 -38.12 -24.40 2.33
C LEU A 95 -36.87 -23.52 2.24
N THR A 96 -36.49 -22.96 3.38
CA THR A 96 -35.24 -22.24 3.58
C THR A 96 -34.46 -22.89 4.72
N ASP A 97 -33.28 -22.34 5.05
CA ASP A 97 -32.51 -22.83 6.20
C ASP A 97 -33.27 -22.68 7.54
N SER A 98 -34.17 -21.70 7.64
CA SER A 98 -34.84 -21.28 8.86
C SER A 98 -36.36 -21.44 8.85
N THR A 99 -36.96 -21.61 7.67
CA THR A 99 -38.42 -21.71 7.50
C THR A 99 -38.80 -22.96 6.72
N LEU A 100 -39.82 -23.68 7.19
CA LEU A 100 -40.49 -24.75 6.48
C LEU A 100 -41.98 -24.46 6.46
N VAL A 101 -42.56 -24.25 5.28
CA VAL A 101 -44.02 -24.13 5.11
C VAL A 101 -44.51 -25.38 4.42
N ILE A 102 -45.36 -26.15 5.10
CA ILE A 102 -45.96 -27.37 4.54
C ILE A 102 -47.48 -27.27 4.54
N LEU A 103 -48.07 -27.81 3.48
CA LEU A 103 -49.51 -27.95 3.31
C LEU A 103 -49.86 -29.42 3.30
N TYR A 104 -50.69 -29.85 4.25
CA TYR A 104 -51.23 -31.21 4.24
C TYR A 104 -52.14 -31.43 3.03
N LEU A 105 -51.96 -32.56 2.34
CA LEU A 105 -52.75 -32.97 1.19
C LEU A 105 -53.62 -34.17 1.62
N PRO A 106 -54.89 -33.95 2.00
CA PRO A 106 -55.75 -35.03 2.47
C PRO A 106 -56.21 -35.93 1.32
N GLU A 107 -56.33 -37.24 1.57
CA GLU A 107 -56.87 -38.21 0.59
C GLU A 107 -58.37 -38.02 0.28
N ARG A 108 -59.09 -37.27 1.13
CA ARG A 108 -60.52 -36.92 0.97
C ARG A 108 -60.73 -35.44 1.30
N MET A 109 -61.74 -34.82 0.70
CA MET A 109 -62.02 -33.40 0.91
C MET A 109 -62.36 -33.11 2.38
N THR A 110 -61.48 -32.36 3.05
CA THR A 110 -61.67 -31.84 4.41
C THR A 110 -61.70 -30.32 4.40
N ILE A 111 -62.69 -29.73 5.08
CA ILE A 111 -62.82 -28.28 5.23
C ILE A 111 -61.79 -27.80 6.27
N GLY A 112 -61.01 -26.76 5.93
CA GLY A 112 -60.12 -26.07 6.88
C GLY A 112 -58.63 -26.43 6.84
N VAL A 113 -58.12 -27.03 5.76
CA VAL A 113 -56.69 -27.35 5.64
C VAL A 113 -55.90 -26.12 5.16
N GLY A 114 -55.27 -25.41 6.10
CA GLY A 114 -54.35 -24.30 5.82
C GLY A 114 -52.89 -24.74 5.82
N ALA A 115 -52.03 -23.99 5.12
CA ALA A 115 -50.58 -24.19 5.22
C ALA A 115 -50.10 -23.86 6.65
N VAL A 116 -49.19 -24.69 7.17
CA VAL A 116 -48.59 -24.47 8.48
C VAL A 116 -47.15 -24.03 8.28
N LYS A 117 -46.81 -22.89 8.89
CA LYS A 117 -45.45 -22.35 8.91
C LYS A 117 -44.73 -22.85 10.15
N TYR A 118 -43.62 -23.54 9.93
CA TYR A 118 -42.69 -23.97 10.94
C TYR A 118 -41.41 -23.13 10.86
N ILE A 119 -40.87 -22.80 12.03
CA ILE A 119 -39.61 -22.09 12.17
C ILE A 119 -38.61 -23.06 12.78
N ASN A 120 -37.40 -23.10 12.24
CA ASN A 120 -36.30 -23.85 12.85
C ASN A 120 -35.81 -23.04 14.07
N ILE A 121 -36.26 -23.41 15.27
CA ILE A 121 -35.96 -22.65 16.49
C ILE A 121 -34.78 -23.23 17.25
N VAL A 122 -34.33 -24.45 16.96
CA VAL A 122 -33.20 -25.06 17.69
C VAL A 122 -31.93 -25.07 16.84
N ASN A 123 -32.08 -25.32 15.54
CA ASN A 123 -30.99 -25.59 14.60
C ASN A 123 -30.94 -24.56 13.47
N SER A 124 -31.45 -23.33 13.67
CA SER A 124 -31.30 -22.28 12.65
C SER A 124 -29.82 -21.93 12.48
N PRO A 125 -29.39 -21.49 11.28
CA PRO A 125 -28.01 -21.04 11.08
C PRO A 125 -27.54 -20.02 12.11
N ALA A 126 -28.41 -19.07 12.49
CA ALA A 126 -28.10 -18.05 13.49
C ALA A 126 -27.82 -18.66 14.87
N LYS A 127 -28.65 -19.62 15.32
CA LYS A 127 -28.47 -20.29 16.61
C LYS A 127 -27.33 -21.30 16.62
N MET A 128 -27.11 -21.99 15.49
CA MET A 128 -25.92 -22.83 15.30
C MET A 128 -24.65 -22.00 15.43
N ARG A 129 -24.61 -20.83 14.78
CA ARG A 129 -23.49 -19.88 14.88
C ARG A 129 -23.30 -19.37 16.32
N GLU A 130 -24.39 -19.02 16.99
CA GLU A 130 -24.35 -18.60 18.41
C GLU A 130 -23.79 -19.70 19.31
N ASN A 131 -24.24 -20.94 19.13
CA ASN A 131 -23.75 -22.08 19.89
C ASN A 131 -22.28 -22.40 19.56
N GLU A 132 -21.88 -22.32 18.29
CA GLU A 132 -20.48 -22.45 17.87
C GLU A 132 -19.60 -21.40 18.52
N ASN A 133 -20.01 -20.13 18.50
CA ASN A 133 -19.28 -19.04 19.16
C ASN A 133 -19.17 -19.25 20.68
N ARG A 134 -20.25 -19.74 21.30
CA ARG A 134 -20.25 -20.08 22.73
C ARG A 134 -19.27 -21.21 23.03
N LEU A 135 -19.26 -22.27 22.23
CA LEU A 135 -18.34 -23.40 22.39
C LEU A 135 -16.88 -22.98 22.15
N ASP A 136 -16.62 -22.24 21.08
CA ASP A 136 -15.28 -21.72 20.76
C ASP A 136 -14.74 -20.80 21.88
N SER A 137 -15.60 -19.95 22.44
CA SER A 137 -15.27 -19.10 23.60
C SER A 137 -14.90 -19.92 24.84
N ILE A 138 -15.58 -21.05 25.08
CA ILE A 138 -15.23 -21.97 26.19
C ILE A 138 -13.87 -22.62 25.91
N TRP A 139 -13.69 -23.19 24.72
CA TRP A 139 -12.45 -23.87 24.34
C TRP A 139 -11.24 -22.97 24.40
N ARG A 140 -11.34 -21.72 23.92
CA ARG A 140 -10.26 -20.74 24.01
C ARG A 140 -9.88 -20.34 25.43
N LYS A 141 -10.83 -20.40 26.38
CA LYS A 141 -10.55 -20.17 27.81
C LYS A 141 -9.86 -21.37 28.48
N GLU A 142 -10.16 -22.58 28.01
CA GLU A 142 -9.57 -23.83 28.49
C GLU A 142 -8.22 -24.13 27.82
N ASP A 143 -7.93 -23.51 26.68
CA ASP A 143 -6.69 -23.68 25.93
C ASP A 143 -5.49 -23.10 26.69
N ILE A 144 -4.58 -23.99 27.07
CA ILE A 144 -3.39 -23.66 27.87
C ILE A 144 -2.15 -23.32 27.02
N TRP A 145 -2.24 -23.43 25.69
CA TRP A 145 -1.08 -23.30 24.82
C TRP A 145 -0.83 -21.85 24.40
N ASN A 146 0.42 -21.41 24.45
CA ASN A 146 0.83 -20.11 23.92
C ASN A 146 0.73 -20.12 22.38
N LYS A 147 0.06 -19.11 21.82
CA LYS A 147 -0.11 -18.93 20.36
C LYS A 147 0.92 -17.96 19.80
N GLY A 148 1.18 -18.08 18.50
CA GLY A 148 2.19 -17.28 17.81
C GLY A 148 3.59 -17.87 17.93
N VAL A 149 4.58 -16.98 17.93
CA VAL A 149 6.00 -17.33 17.76
C VAL A 149 6.65 -17.76 19.07
N ALA A 150 7.43 -18.84 19.01
CA ALA A 150 8.34 -19.27 20.07
C ALA A 150 9.73 -19.57 19.51
N SER A 151 10.76 -19.48 20.34
CA SER A 151 12.13 -19.84 19.95
C SER A 151 12.24 -21.36 19.68
N ILE A 152 13.24 -21.78 18.91
CA ILE A 152 13.50 -23.21 18.66
C ILE A 152 13.87 -23.99 19.94
N SER A 153 14.25 -23.28 21.02
CA SER A 153 14.44 -23.88 22.34
C SER A 153 13.13 -24.26 23.04
N GLY A 154 11.98 -23.97 22.43
CA GLY A 154 10.64 -24.15 22.99
C GLY A 154 10.23 -23.08 24.00
N LYS A 155 11.13 -22.13 24.32
CA LYS A 155 10.81 -21.02 25.23
C LYS A 155 9.98 -19.95 24.50
N PRO A 156 8.88 -19.46 25.11
CA PRO A 156 8.14 -18.31 24.61
C PRO A 156 9.06 -17.09 24.52
N ILE A 157 8.88 -16.30 23.46
CA ILE A 157 9.57 -15.02 23.31
C ILE A 157 8.78 -14.00 24.13
N LYS A 158 9.35 -13.59 25.28
CA LYS A 158 8.67 -12.70 26.24
C LYS A 158 8.42 -11.30 25.70
N ASP A 159 9.29 -10.83 24.80
CA ASP A 159 9.21 -9.51 24.20
C ASP A 159 9.32 -9.63 22.69
N LEU A 160 8.17 -9.54 22.02
CA LEU A 160 8.07 -9.61 20.56
C LEU A 160 8.68 -8.39 19.86
N SER A 161 8.99 -7.30 20.57
CA SER A 161 9.72 -6.16 19.97
C SER A 161 11.18 -6.47 19.66
N THR A 162 11.71 -7.55 20.25
CA THR A 162 13.09 -8.00 20.03
C THR A 162 13.28 -8.85 18.77
N ILE A 163 12.17 -9.16 18.08
CA ILE A 163 12.16 -9.94 16.84
C ILE A 163 11.23 -9.32 15.81
N GLU A 164 11.44 -9.66 14.55
CA GLU A 164 10.41 -9.55 13.52
C GLU A 164 9.72 -10.92 13.38
N PRO A 165 8.43 -11.06 13.71
CA PRO A 165 7.75 -12.33 13.60
C PRO A 165 7.47 -12.71 12.14
N PRO A 166 7.26 -14.01 11.84
CA PRO A 166 6.85 -14.47 10.52
C PRO A 166 5.58 -13.79 10.05
N ARG A 167 5.55 -13.44 8.76
CA ARG A 167 4.46 -12.67 8.16
C ARG A 167 4.07 -13.22 6.79
N TRP A 168 2.78 -13.50 6.58
CA TRP A 168 2.26 -14.04 5.33
C TRP A 168 1.64 -12.93 4.47
N ALA A 169 1.73 -13.08 3.14
CA ALA A 169 1.33 -12.04 2.20
C ALA A 169 -0.16 -11.65 2.30
N LYS A 170 -1.05 -12.64 2.45
CA LYS A 170 -2.51 -12.42 2.53
C LYS A 170 -3.05 -12.31 3.96
N TRP A 171 -2.49 -13.10 4.88
CA TRP A 171 -3.02 -13.23 6.23
C TRP A 171 -2.20 -12.50 7.30
N ASP A 172 -1.11 -11.84 6.89
CA ASP A 172 -0.24 -11.07 7.76
C ASP A 172 0.25 -11.92 8.95
N TYR A 173 -0.20 -11.64 10.17
CA TYR A 173 0.14 -12.41 11.37
C TYR A 173 -0.95 -13.40 11.82
N ASP A 174 -2.08 -13.48 11.12
CA ASP A 174 -3.28 -14.20 11.57
C ASP A 174 -3.51 -15.48 10.73
N LEU A 175 -2.80 -16.55 11.10
CA LEU A 175 -2.99 -17.84 10.45
C LEU A 175 -4.33 -18.51 10.76
N GLU A 176 -5.10 -18.09 11.77
CA GLU A 176 -6.44 -18.65 11.97
C GLU A 176 -7.32 -18.36 10.75
N LYS A 177 -7.18 -17.17 10.16
CA LYS A 177 -7.83 -16.82 8.88
C LYS A 177 -7.36 -17.68 7.72
N TYR A 178 -6.09 -18.09 7.68
CA TYR A 178 -5.61 -19.04 6.68
C TYR A 178 -6.35 -20.36 6.80
N TYR A 179 -6.31 -20.99 7.97
CA TYR A 179 -6.95 -22.29 8.17
C TYR A 179 -8.45 -22.22 7.90
N THR A 180 -9.15 -21.23 8.48
CA THR A 180 -10.60 -21.09 8.28
C THR A 180 -10.98 -20.79 6.83
N SER A 181 -10.17 -20.05 6.07
CA SER A 181 -10.45 -19.77 4.65
C SER A 181 -10.14 -20.94 3.71
N GLN A 182 -9.13 -21.76 4.02
CA GLN A 182 -8.66 -22.84 3.12
C GLN A 182 -9.15 -24.24 3.51
N MET A 183 -9.75 -24.37 4.69
CA MET A 183 -10.17 -25.64 5.24
C MET A 183 -11.26 -26.31 4.42
N VAL A 184 -11.11 -27.62 4.25
CA VAL A 184 -12.14 -28.55 3.78
C VAL A 184 -12.63 -29.34 4.98
N TYR A 185 -13.92 -29.22 5.29
CA TYR A 185 -14.50 -29.89 6.45
C TYR A 185 -14.67 -31.40 6.17
N PRO A 186 -14.26 -32.32 7.07
CA PRO A 186 -14.52 -33.74 6.93
C PRO A 186 -16.02 -34.02 6.86
N GLU A 187 -16.47 -34.63 5.76
CA GLU A 187 -17.89 -34.78 5.41
C GLU A 187 -18.71 -35.44 6.53
N GLU A 188 -18.18 -36.49 7.17
CA GLU A 188 -18.87 -37.21 8.26
C GLU A 188 -19.10 -36.34 9.49
N LEU A 189 -18.19 -35.41 9.80
CA LEU A 189 -18.32 -34.48 10.93
C LEU A 189 -19.26 -33.33 10.57
N LEU A 190 -19.20 -32.86 9.32
CA LEU A 190 -20.09 -31.83 8.81
C LEU A 190 -21.55 -32.29 8.84
N LYS A 191 -21.84 -33.53 8.40
CA LYS A 191 -23.18 -34.15 8.46
C LYS A 191 -23.74 -34.19 9.88
N LYS A 192 -22.87 -34.41 10.88
CA LYS A 192 -23.23 -34.47 12.30
C LYS A 192 -23.15 -33.12 13.02
N ASN A 193 -22.85 -32.03 12.31
CA ASN A 193 -22.63 -30.70 12.89
C ASN A 193 -21.64 -30.71 14.07
N GLN A 194 -20.59 -31.52 13.97
CA GLN A 194 -19.62 -31.68 15.05
C GLN A 194 -18.57 -30.58 15.00
N ALA A 195 -18.75 -29.57 15.85
CA ALA A 195 -17.74 -28.54 16.05
C ALA A 195 -16.55 -29.06 16.88
N GLY A 196 -15.41 -28.40 16.73
CA GLY A 196 -14.24 -28.64 17.55
C GLY A 196 -13.13 -27.63 17.29
N TYR A 197 -11.95 -27.91 17.83
CA TYR A 197 -10.74 -27.18 17.51
C TYR A 197 -9.53 -28.12 17.51
N SER A 198 -8.43 -27.65 16.94
CA SER A 198 -7.11 -28.23 17.11
C SER A 198 -6.08 -27.15 17.37
N VAL A 199 -5.03 -27.47 18.11
CA VAL A 199 -3.86 -26.61 18.25
C VAL A 199 -2.70 -27.30 17.56
N VAL A 200 -2.13 -26.64 16.55
CA VAL A 200 -0.98 -27.13 15.80
C VAL A 200 0.22 -26.27 16.11
N MET A 201 1.37 -26.90 16.31
CA MET A 201 2.66 -26.27 16.39
C MET A 201 3.55 -26.79 15.27
N PHE A 202 4.24 -25.89 14.58
CA PHE A 202 5.19 -26.28 13.55
C PHE A 202 6.41 -25.37 13.54
N SER A 203 7.54 -25.87 13.03
CA SER A 203 8.72 -25.02 12.83
C SER A 203 8.66 -24.29 11.49
N ILE A 204 9.16 -23.05 11.48
CA ILE A 204 9.37 -22.24 10.29
C ILE A 204 10.88 -22.08 10.12
N ASP A 205 11.39 -22.47 8.95
CA ASP A 205 12.81 -22.36 8.64
C ASP A 205 13.23 -20.93 8.24
N THR A 206 14.52 -20.73 7.99
CA THR A 206 15.06 -19.41 7.59
C THR A 206 14.62 -18.95 6.20
N LEU A 207 13.93 -19.79 5.43
CA LEU A 207 13.31 -19.46 4.14
C LEU A 207 11.82 -19.14 4.28
N GLY A 208 11.25 -19.25 5.48
CA GLY A 208 9.83 -19.00 5.74
C GLY A 208 8.93 -20.18 5.39
N LEU A 209 9.48 -21.40 5.33
CA LEU A 209 8.73 -22.61 4.98
C LEU A 209 8.39 -23.43 6.23
N SER A 210 7.18 -23.99 6.27
CA SER A 210 6.75 -24.86 7.35
C SER A 210 7.46 -26.22 7.27
N ARG A 211 7.94 -26.71 8.42
CA ARG A 211 8.58 -28.02 8.59
C ARG A 211 7.86 -28.78 9.68
N SER A 212 8.59 -29.51 10.54
CA SER A 212 8.10 -30.36 11.64
C SER A 212 6.74 -29.93 12.20
N ILE A 213 5.67 -30.66 11.85
CA ILE A 213 4.28 -30.36 12.22
C ILE A 213 3.87 -31.27 13.38
N ASN A 214 3.33 -30.69 14.44
CA ASN A 214 2.85 -31.42 15.60
C ASN A 214 1.47 -30.92 16.04
N ILE A 215 0.51 -31.84 16.16
CA ILE A 215 -0.81 -31.55 16.72
C ILE A 215 -0.70 -31.67 18.25
N LEU A 216 -0.81 -30.54 18.94
CA LEU A 216 -0.68 -30.47 20.40
C LEU A 216 -1.95 -30.94 21.10
N THR A 217 -3.12 -30.58 20.56
CA THR A 217 -4.43 -31.07 21.01
C THR A 217 -5.45 -30.99 19.89
N THR A 218 -6.50 -31.80 19.97
CA THR A 218 -7.59 -31.88 18.99
C THR A 218 -8.83 -32.47 19.64
N ILE A 219 -10.01 -31.90 19.37
CA ILE A 219 -11.28 -32.50 19.81
C ILE A 219 -11.61 -33.73 18.97
N HIS A 220 -11.33 -33.70 17.66
CA HIS A 220 -11.60 -34.81 16.75
C HIS A 220 -10.38 -35.14 15.90
N LYS A 221 -9.79 -36.32 16.11
CA LYS A 221 -8.63 -36.82 15.34
C LYS A 221 -8.82 -36.85 13.82
N LYS A 222 -10.07 -36.86 13.35
CA LYS A 222 -10.39 -36.80 11.91
C LYS A 222 -10.00 -35.45 11.28
N PHE A 223 -9.89 -34.38 12.07
CA PHE A 223 -9.42 -33.08 11.59
C PHE A 223 -7.90 -33.00 11.43
N ASP A 224 -7.13 -33.82 12.15
CA ASP A 224 -5.66 -33.73 12.16
C ASP A 224 -5.07 -33.81 10.75
N LYS A 225 -5.65 -34.67 9.90
CA LYS A 225 -5.24 -34.79 8.48
C LYS A 225 -5.39 -33.48 7.72
N GLU A 226 -6.49 -32.77 7.95
CA GLU A 226 -6.77 -31.50 7.29
C GLU A 226 -5.87 -30.38 7.81
N VAL A 227 -5.64 -30.31 9.13
CA VAL A 227 -4.68 -29.37 9.72
C VAL A 227 -3.30 -29.58 9.13
N ILE A 228 -2.81 -30.82 9.13
CA ILE A 228 -1.49 -31.17 8.60
C ILE A 228 -1.39 -30.82 7.12
N ARG A 229 -2.43 -31.10 6.31
CA ARG A 229 -2.46 -30.73 4.88
C ARG A 229 -2.31 -29.22 4.73
N LEU A 230 -3.12 -28.44 5.43
CA LEU A 230 -3.10 -26.98 5.37
C LEU A 230 -1.75 -26.42 5.83
N THR A 231 -1.17 -26.94 6.91
CA THR A 231 0.15 -26.51 7.39
C THR A 231 1.25 -26.82 6.37
N ARG A 232 1.20 -27.97 5.67
CA ARG A 232 2.17 -28.33 4.62
C ARG A 232 2.08 -27.46 3.38
N GLU A 233 0.87 -27.01 3.06
CA GLU A 233 0.61 -26.16 1.90
C GLU A 233 0.61 -24.66 2.24
N LEU A 234 1.11 -24.26 3.42
CA LEU A 234 1.28 -22.85 3.76
C LEU A 234 2.20 -22.20 2.71
N PRO A 235 1.83 -21.04 2.15
CA PRO A 235 2.75 -20.29 1.32
C PRO A 235 3.94 -19.83 2.16
N HIS A 236 5.08 -19.61 1.50
CA HIS A 236 6.24 -19.06 2.19
C HIS A 236 5.89 -17.71 2.84
N CYS A 237 6.42 -17.46 4.03
CA CYS A 237 6.29 -16.18 4.71
C CYS A 237 7.59 -15.38 4.61
N LEU A 238 7.51 -14.10 4.97
CA LEU A 238 8.69 -13.42 5.47
C LEU A 238 9.10 -14.11 6.78
N PRO A 239 10.33 -14.65 6.86
CA PRO A 239 10.75 -15.47 8.00
C PRO A 239 10.96 -14.63 9.25
N CYS A 240 11.00 -15.30 10.41
CA CYS A 240 11.35 -14.67 11.67
C CYS A 240 12.77 -14.07 11.60
N ARG A 241 12.98 -12.89 12.17
CA ARG A 241 14.30 -12.27 12.29
C ARG A 241 14.60 -11.85 13.71
N ASP A 242 15.87 -11.87 14.07
CA ASP A 242 16.35 -11.27 15.32
C ASP A 242 16.44 -9.75 15.22
N LYS A 243 16.80 -9.10 16.34
CA LYS A 243 17.01 -7.65 16.46
C LYS A 243 18.02 -7.07 15.47
N ASP A 244 18.94 -7.89 14.97
CA ASP A 244 20.00 -7.49 14.04
C ASP A 244 19.56 -7.71 12.58
N GLY A 245 18.32 -8.17 12.37
CA GLY A 245 17.72 -8.42 11.05
C GLY A 245 18.12 -9.76 10.45
N LYS A 246 18.82 -10.64 11.18
CA LYS A 246 19.23 -11.95 10.68
C LYS A 246 18.06 -12.93 10.77
N ARG A 247 17.86 -13.68 9.69
CA ARG A 247 16.82 -14.73 9.63
C ARG A 247 17.10 -15.83 10.62
N MET A 248 16.07 -16.28 11.34
CA MET A 248 16.17 -17.33 12.34
C MET A 248 14.98 -18.29 12.23
N GLU A 249 15.22 -19.54 12.63
CA GLU A 249 14.17 -20.52 12.76
C GLU A 249 13.34 -20.27 14.02
N CYS A 250 12.05 -20.57 13.95
CA CYS A 250 11.15 -20.45 15.09
C CYS A 250 10.09 -21.56 15.09
N PHE A 251 9.43 -21.76 16.22
CA PHE A 251 8.16 -22.47 16.27
C PHE A 251 7.02 -21.47 16.14
N TYR A 252 5.92 -21.90 15.52
CA TYR A 252 4.69 -21.15 15.43
C TYR A 252 3.52 -22.05 15.85
N THR A 253 2.70 -21.56 16.78
CA THR A 253 1.54 -22.29 17.30
C THR A 253 0.24 -21.59 16.92
N VAL A 254 -0.71 -22.32 16.33
CA VAL A 254 -1.99 -21.80 15.83
C VAL A 254 -3.15 -22.56 16.45
N TYR A 255 -4.19 -21.84 16.86
CA TYR A 255 -5.50 -22.40 17.18
C TYR A 255 -6.34 -22.48 15.91
N VAL A 256 -6.85 -23.66 15.59
CA VAL A 256 -7.63 -23.91 14.37
C VAL A 256 -9.06 -24.28 14.76
N PRO A 257 -10.02 -23.35 14.63
CA PRO A 257 -11.42 -23.64 14.93
C PRO A 257 -12.08 -24.42 13.79
N PHE A 258 -12.80 -25.49 14.13
CA PHE A 258 -13.63 -26.28 13.24
C PHE A 258 -15.10 -26.00 13.52
N LEU A 259 -15.64 -24.96 12.89
CA LEU A 259 -17.01 -24.51 13.13
C LEU A 259 -17.89 -24.81 11.89
N PRO A 260 -18.77 -25.83 11.94
CA PRO A 260 -19.55 -26.29 10.79
C PRO A 260 -20.39 -25.21 10.10
N GLN A 261 -21.06 -24.35 10.87
CA GLN A 261 -21.91 -23.30 10.33
C GLN A 261 -21.07 -22.18 9.72
N HIS A 262 -20.00 -21.76 10.38
CA HIS A 262 -19.05 -20.80 9.80
C HIS A 262 -18.44 -21.32 8.49
N TYR A 263 -18.13 -22.61 8.41
CA TYR A 263 -17.67 -23.25 7.18
C TYR A 263 -18.71 -23.17 6.04
N ARG A 264 -19.99 -23.47 6.34
CA ARG A 264 -21.08 -23.34 5.36
C ARG A 264 -21.28 -21.90 4.91
N ASP A 265 -21.22 -20.95 5.84
CA ASP A 265 -21.34 -19.53 5.56
C ASP A 265 -20.21 -19.06 4.64
N ARG A 266 -18.98 -19.51 4.90
CA ARG A 266 -17.82 -19.26 4.03
C ARG A 266 -18.04 -19.82 2.63
N LEU A 267 -18.45 -21.08 2.47
CA LEU A 267 -18.70 -21.66 1.14
C LEU A 267 -19.74 -20.87 0.33
N LYS A 268 -20.79 -20.37 0.97
CA LYS A 268 -21.78 -19.49 0.33
C LYS A 268 -21.13 -18.17 -0.12
N ALA A 269 -20.33 -17.55 0.76
CA ALA A 269 -19.63 -16.31 0.44
C ALA A 269 -18.60 -16.49 -0.68
N ASP A 270 -17.82 -17.58 -0.65
CA ASP A 270 -16.83 -17.93 -1.67
C ASP A 270 -17.50 -18.11 -3.04
N SER A 271 -18.66 -18.80 -3.09
CA SER A 271 -19.42 -18.99 -4.33
C SER A 271 -19.96 -17.67 -4.91
N ILE A 272 -20.41 -16.74 -4.05
CA ILE A 272 -20.86 -15.41 -4.49
C ILE A 272 -19.67 -14.62 -5.03
N ALA A 273 -18.55 -14.61 -4.30
CA ALA A 273 -17.35 -13.91 -4.70
C ALA A 273 -16.79 -14.46 -6.04
N GLU A 274 -16.84 -15.77 -6.26
CA GLU A 274 -16.41 -16.38 -7.53
C GLU A 274 -17.24 -15.89 -8.73
N GLU A 275 -18.56 -15.74 -8.56
CA GLU A 275 -19.42 -15.18 -9.61
C GLU A 275 -19.19 -13.69 -9.84
N GLU A 276 -18.99 -12.90 -8.78
CA GLU A 276 -18.64 -11.48 -8.89
C GLU A 276 -17.30 -11.28 -9.63
N LEU A 277 -16.31 -12.14 -9.36
CA LEU A 277 -15.00 -12.09 -9.99
C LEU A 277 -15.05 -12.36 -11.50
N LYS A 278 -15.97 -13.20 -11.98
CA LYS A 278 -16.16 -13.42 -13.43
C LYS A 278 -16.57 -12.14 -14.16
N GLN A 279 -17.13 -11.17 -13.45
CA GLN A 279 -17.64 -9.91 -14.01
C GLN A 279 -16.71 -8.72 -13.76
N SER A 280 -15.58 -8.91 -13.08
CA SER A 280 -14.72 -7.83 -12.60
C SER A 280 -13.29 -7.88 -13.17
N PHE A 281 -12.73 -6.71 -13.48
CA PHE A 281 -11.30 -6.53 -13.75
C PHE A 281 -10.60 -6.26 -12.42
N VAL A 282 -10.12 -7.32 -11.75
CA VAL A 282 -9.42 -7.20 -10.47
C VAL A 282 -7.92 -7.18 -10.68
N GLU A 283 -7.26 -6.12 -10.17
CA GLU A 283 -5.82 -6.10 -9.97
C GLU A 283 -5.49 -6.93 -8.73
N TRP A 284 -4.79 -8.04 -8.93
CA TRP A 284 -4.46 -9.00 -7.87
C TRP A 284 -3.07 -8.79 -7.29
N GLU A 285 -2.34 -7.78 -7.73
CA GLU A 285 -0.91 -7.64 -7.47
C GLU A 285 -0.59 -6.26 -6.93
N THR A 286 0.32 -6.20 -5.96
CA THR A 286 0.90 -4.96 -5.46
C THR A 286 2.35 -4.86 -5.89
N VAL A 287 2.79 -3.64 -6.10
CA VAL A 287 4.20 -3.31 -6.29
C VAL A 287 4.98 -3.41 -4.98
N ALA A 288 6.29 -3.65 -5.06
CA ALA A 288 7.15 -3.57 -3.88
C ALA A 288 7.18 -2.13 -3.35
N ARG A 289 7.19 -1.97 -2.01
CA ARG A 289 7.15 -0.66 -1.35
C ARG A 289 8.42 -0.38 -0.56
N PHE A 290 8.97 0.81 -0.73
CA PHE A 290 10.13 1.26 0.04
C PHE A 290 9.68 2.02 1.29
N GLN A 291 10.06 1.53 2.47
CA GLN A 291 9.76 2.19 3.75
C GLN A 291 8.27 2.56 3.92
N ASN A 292 7.96 3.83 4.19
CA ASN A 292 6.61 4.33 4.51
C ASN A 292 5.81 4.75 3.26
N GLU A 293 6.16 4.27 2.06
CA GLU A 293 5.38 4.56 0.85
C GLU A 293 3.91 4.15 1.03
N ILE A 294 3.02 5.13 0.88
CA ILE A 294 1.57 4.97 0.97
C ILE A 294 1.10 4.21 -0.27
N PRO A 295 0.38 3.08 -0.12
CA PRO A 295 -0.24 2.41 -1.26
C PRO A 295 -1.27 3.33 -1.92
N ASP A 296 -1.29 3.37 -3.25
CA ASP A 296 -2.21 4.13 -4.15
C ASP A 296 -1.67 5.43 -4.78
N VAL A 297 -0.40 5.80 -4.57
CA VAL A 297 0.22 6.87 -5.38
C VAL A 297 0.92 6.24 -6.59
N ILE A 298 0.59 6.73 -7.79
CA ILE A 298 1.07 6.36 -9.14
C ILE A 298 2.61 6.48 -9.32
N GLN A 299 3.37 6.68 -8.25
CA GLN A 299 4.81 6.94 -8.28
C GLN A 299 5.55 6.06 -7.25
N THR A 300 5.48 4.75 -7.43
CA THR A 300 6.34 3.81 -6.70
C THR A 300 7.81 4.16 -6.94
N GLY A 301 8.61 4.27 -5.89
CA GLY A 301 10.03 4.57 -5.99
C GLY A 301 10.44 6.02 -5.82
N ILE A 302 9.52 6.96 -5.53
CA ILE A 302 9.92 8.33 -5.11
C ILE A 302 10.75 8.24 -3.84
N SER A 303 10.30 7.50 -2.83
CA SER A 303 11.03 7.44 -1.56
C SER A 303 12.39 6.76 -1.73
N ALA A 304 12.47 5.77 -2.63
CA ALA A 304 13.74 5.17 -3.01
C ALA A 304 14.65 6.14 -3.80
N GLN A 305 14.08 6.95 -4.69
CA GLN A 305 14.79 8.00 -5.41
C GLN A 305 15.33 9.07 -4.45
N ASP A 306 14.52 9.54 -3.51
CA ASP A 306 14.91 10.53 -2.50
C ASP A 306 15.99 9.96 -1.58
N TYR A 307 15.87 8.70 -1.17
CA TYR A 307 16.88 8.00 -0.38
C TYR A 307 18.24 7.99 -1.07
N ILE A 308 18.26 7.74 -2.39
CA ILE A 308 19.48 7.80 -3.21
C ILE A 308 20.01 9.23 -3.24
N ILE A 309 19.17 10.21 -3.60
CA ILE A 309 19.57 11.61 -3.77
C ILE A 309 20.19 12.18 -2.49
N GLN A 310 19.61 11.87 -1.32
CA GLN A 310 20.12 12.32 -0.03
C GLN A 310 21.50 11.73 0.34
N ARG A 311 21.90 10.61 -0.27
CA ARG A 311 23.18 9.92 -0.02
C ARG A 311 24.22 10.14 -1.11
N LEU A 312 23.83 10.80 -2.20
CA LEU A 312 24.73 11.08 -3.30
C LEU A 312 25.70 12.21 -2.97
N VAL A 313 26.98 11.92 -3.09
CA VAL A 313 28.08 12.87 -2.94
C VAL A 313 28.84 12.91 -4.26
N TYR A 314 28.59 13.93 -5.06
CA TYR A 314 29.20 14.08 -6.38
C TYR A 314 29.69 15.50 -6.61
N ASN A 315 30.81 15.61 -7.33
CA ASN A 315 31.42 16.90 -7.67
C ASN A 315 30.70 17.52 -8.88
N SER A 316 29.81 18.49 -8.66
CA SER A 316 29.03 19.15 -9.71
C SER A 316 29.87 19.80 -10.81
N THR A 317 31.15 20.11 -10.58
CA THR A 317 32.04 20.66 -11.62
C THR A 317 32.28 19.70 -12.79
N LEU A 318 32.14 18.38 -12.57
CA LEU A 318 32.24 17.36 -13.63
C LEU A 318 31.10 17.43 -14.64
N LEU A 319 30.06 18.24 -14.39
CA LEU A 319 29.00 18.51 -15.36
C LEU A 319 29.47 19.35 -16.55
N GLY A 320 30.57 20.10 -16.42
CA GLY A 320 31.02 21.07 -17.42
C GLY A 320 29.91 22.08 -17.73
N ASP A 321 29.61 22.27 -19.02
CA ASP A 321 28.55 23.20 -19.48
C ASP A 321 27.12 22.67 -19.27
N LYS A 322 26.96 21.41 -18.86
CA LYS A 322 25.62 20.80 -18.70
C LYS A 322 24.99 21.23 -17.38
N GLN A 323 23.78 21.78 -17.43
CA GLN A 323 23.04 22.12 -16.20
C GLN A 323 22.56 20.88 -15.42
N ARG A 324 22.37 19.74 -16.10
CA ARG A 324 21.98 18.45 -15.50
C ARG A 324 22.35 17.27 -16.38
N VAL A 325 22.53 16.11 -15.76
CA VAL A 325 22.58 14.80 -16.42
C VAL A 325 21.63 13.82 -15.73
N ARG A 326 21.23 12.74 -16.42
CA ARG A 326 20.26 11.76 -15.93
C ARG A 326 20.80 10.35 -16.14
N GLY A 327 20.78 9.54 -15.08
CA GLY A 327 20.96 8.08 -15.15
C GLY A 327 19.66 7.35 -14.86
N VAL A 328 19.49 6.13 -15.38
CA VAL A 328 18.37 5.23 -15.08
C VAL A 328 18.93 3.92 -14.58
N TYR A 329 18.44 3.47 -13.44
CA TYR A 329 18.98 2.32 -12.72
C TYR A 329 17.87 1.31 -12.46
N SER A 330 18.12 0.04 -12.80
CA SER A 330 17.21 -1.06 -12.51
C SER A 330 17.55 -1.67 -11.17
N ILE A 331 16.53 -1.90 -10.36
CA ILE A 331 16.60 -2.53 -9.05
C ILE A 331 15.73 -3.78 -9.12
N GLN A 332 16.31 -4.92 -8.77
CA GLN A 332 15.58 -6.18 -8.63
C GLN A 332 15.52 -6.58 -7.16
N ILE A 333 14.30 -6.77 -6.68
CA ILE A 333 13.95 -7.04 -5.29
C ILE A 333 13.36 -8.45 -5.24
N ASN A 334 13.87 -9.30 -4.35
CA ASN A 334 13.38 -10.67 -4.24
C ASN A 334 12.07 -10.74 -3.42
N SER A 335 11.46 -11.92 -3.31
CA SER A 335 10.24 -12.14 -2.51
C SER A 335 10.41 -11.89 -1.00
N TYR A 336 11.65 -11.70 -0.52
CA TYR A 336 11.95 -11.32 0.86
C TYR A 336 12.13 -9.81 1.04
N GLY A 337 12.01 -9.03 -0.03
CA GLY A 337 12.17 -7.57 0.00
C GLY A 337 13.62 -7.11 -0.05
N GLU A 338 14.56 -8.01 -0.35
CA GLU A 338 15.99 -7.69 -0.41
C GLU A 338 16.40 -7.36 -1.85
N VAL A 339 17.22 -6.32 -2.01
CA VAL A 339 17.82 -5.99 -3.31
C VAL A 339 18.88 -7.04 -3.61
N TYR A 340 18.63 -7.87 -4.62
CA TYR A 340 19.60 -8.91 -5.02
C TYR A 340 20.39 -8.52 -6.27
N THR A 341 19.88 -7.58 -7.08
CA THR A 341 20.57 -7.06 -8.26
C THR A 341 20.28 -5.58 -8.46
N ALA A 342 21.31 -4.82 -8.83
CA ALA A 342 21.23 -3.42 -9.23
C ALA A 342 22.10 -3.18 -10.47
N LYS A 343 21.55 -2.54 -11.51
CA LYS A 343 22.21 -2.34 -12.81
C LYS A 343 21.95 -0.95 -13.36
N VAL A 344 22.92 -0.40 -14.09
CA VAL A 344 22.72 0.79 -14.91
C VAL A 344 21.97 0.36 -16.17
N LEU A 345 20.77 0.91 -16.38
CA LEU A 345 20.06 0.77 -17.66
C LEU A 345 20.46 1.87 -18.64
N GLN A 346 20.65 3.07 -18.12
CA GLN A 346 21.12 4.22 -18.87
C GLN A 346 22.10 5.00 -18.01
N SER A 347 23.37 5.08 -18.45
CA SER A 347 24.42 5.81 -17.73
C SER A 347 24.13 7.31 -17.70
N CYS A 348 24.50 7.97 -16.60
CA CYS A 348 24.49 9.44 -16.53
C CYS A 348 25.67 10.10 -17.26
N GLY A 349 26.60 9.30 -17.80
CA GLY A 349 27.79 9.74 -18.53
C GLY A 349 29.02 9.98 -17.66
N ILE A 350 28.93 9.72 -16.35
CA ILE A 350 30.04 9.81 -15.39
C ILE A 350 30.04 8.51 -14.56
N GLU A 351 31.02 7.65 -14.82
CA GLU A 351 31.07 6.28 -14.28
C GLU A 351 31.09 6.24 -12.75
N ASP A 352 31.86 7.12 -12.10
CA ASP A 352 31.93 7.18 -10.64
C ASP A 352 30.57 7.48 -10.00
N TRP A 353 29.73 8.27 -10.67
CA TRP A 353 28.40 8.62 -10.17
C TRP A 353 27.43 7.47 -10.34
N ASP A 354 27.49 6.78 -11.49
CA ASP A 354 26.71 5.57 -11.71
C ASP A 354 27.07 4.50 -10.66
N ASN A 355 28.37 4.29 -10.41
CA ASN A 355 28.87 3.36 -9.39
C ASN A 355 28.42 3.73 -7.98
N GLN A 356 28.43 5.02 -7.63
CA GLN A 356 27.94 5.48 -6.34
C GLN A 356 26.43 5.22 -6.17
N VAL A 357 25.61 5.45 -7.21
CA VAL A 357 24.18 5.10 -7.17
C VAL A 357 24.00 3.61 -6.95
N LEU A 358 24.73 2.76 -7.67
CA LEU A 358 24.64 1.31 -7.49
C LEU A 358 25.03 0.86 -6.08
N ASP A 359 26.07 1.45 -5.49
CA ASP A 359 26.47 1.15 -4.11
C ASP A 359 25.39 1.53 -3.09
N ILE A 360 24.77 2.70 -3.26
CA ILE A 360 23.64 3.14 -2.42
C ILE A 360 22.45 2.18 -2.56
N ILE A 361 22.11 1.79 -3.79
CA ILE A 361 21.01 0.85 -4.06
C ILE A 361 21.26 -0.51 -3.39
N ARG A 362 22.48 -1.05 -3.50
CA ARG A 362 22.83 -2.36 -2.90
C ARG A 362 22.78 -2.35 -1.38
N LYS A 363 22.95 -1.18 -0.76
CA LYS A 363 22.87 -0.98 0.70
C LYS A 363 21.50 -0.52 1.18
N MET A 364 20.49 -0.49 0.30
CA MET A 364 19.15 -0.10 0.68
C MET A 364 18.60 -1.03 1.78
N PRO A 365 17.81 -0.48 2.71
CA PRO A 365 17.06 -1.30 3.65
C PRO A 365 16.06 -2.18 2.91
N ARG A 366 15.63 -3.25 3.57
CA ARG A 366 14.64 -4.20 3.05
C ARG A 366 13.32 -3.49 2.71
N TRP A 367 12.77 -3.82 1.55
CA TRP A 367 11.49 -3.38 1.05
C TRP A 367 10.36 -4.25 1.61
N THR A 368 9.13 -3.74 1.58
CA THR A 368 7.98 -4.64 1.61
C THR A 368 7.86 -5.25 0.21
N PRO A 369 7.93 -6.59 0.07
CA PRO A 369 7.89 -7.22 -1.26
C PRO A 369 6.56 -6.99 -1.97
N ALA A 370 6.57 -7.14 -3.28
CA ALA A 370 5.36 -7.23 -4.09
C ALA A 370 4.52 -8.43 -3.64
N ILE A 371 3.20 -8.29 -3.63
CA ILE A 371 2.27 -9.35 -3.23
C ILE A 371 1.37 -9.68 -4.40
N ASN A 372 1.27 -10.96 -4.74
CA ASN A 372 0.20 -11.47 -5.58
C ASN A 372 -0.85 -12.12 -4.70
N PHE A 373 -2.04 -11.53 -4.63
CA PHE A 373 -3.16 -11.96 -3.80
C PHE A 373 -3.96 -13.14 -4.39
N ARG A 374 -3.62 -13.62 -5.60
CA ARG A 374 -4.27 -14.82 -6.16
C ARG A 374 -4.04 -16.03 -5.25
N GLY A 375 -5.08 -16.87 -5.13
CA GLY A 375 -5.04 -18.07 -4.30
C GLY A 375 -4.69 -17.75 -2.85
N LYS A 376 -3.55 -18.28 -2.38
CA LYS A 376 -3.08 -18.15 -1.00
C LYS A 376 -2.31 -16.86 -0.71
N GLY A 377 -2.05 -16.04 -1.72
CA GLY A 377 -1.20 -14.87 -1.52
C GLY A 377 0.27 -15.24 -1.43
N GLU A 378 1.09 -14.68 -2.30
CA GLU A 378 2.53 -14.95 -2.33
C GLU A 378 3.32 -13.67 -2.46
N TYR A 379 4.44 -13.59 -1.75
CA TYR A 379 5.43 -12.55 -2.04
C TYR A 379 6.16 -12.90 -3.33
N GLN A 380 6.40 -11.89 -4.16
CA GLN A 380 7.00 -12.08 -5.49
C GLN A 380 8.19 -11.14 -5.69
N GLU A 381 9.02 -11.51 -6.66
CA GLU A 381 10.09 -10.63 -7.12
C GLU A 381 9.52 -9.43 -7.86
N PHE A 382 10.21 -8.30 -7.77
CA PHE A 382 9.80 -7.06 -8.40
C PHE A 382 11.00 -6.36 -9.02
N THR A 383 10.80 -5.79 -10.22
CA THR A 383 11.81 -4.98 -10.89
C THR A 383 11.30 -3.54 -11.04
N LEU A 384 12.10 -2.58 -10.59
CA LEU A 384 11.81 -1.15 -10.66
C LEU A 384 12.94 -0.42 -11.38
N ASN A 385 12.60 0.57 -12.20
CA ASN A 385 13.57 1.43 -12.87
C ASN A 385 13.48 2.84 -12.29
N ILE A 386 14.53 3.28 -11.59
CA ILE A 386 14.57 4.59 -10.93
C ILE A 386 15.42 5.57 -11.75
N PRO A 387 14.86 6.71 -12.18
CA PRO A 387 15.63 7.78 -12.79
C PRO A 387 16.26 8.69 -11.73
N ILE A 388 17.58 8.89 -11.79
CA ILE A 388 18.29 9.85 -10.93
C ILE A 388 18.77 11.02 -11.78
N HIS A 389 18.50 12.23 -11.31
CA HIS A 389 18.93 13.47 -11.96
C HIS A 389 20.03 14.13 -11.14
N PHE A 390 21.20 14.27 -11.73
CA PHE A 390 22.33 15.00 -11.16
C PHE A 390 22.25 16.44 -11.66
N LYS A 391 22.26 17.39 -10.73
CA LYS A 391 22.12 18.84 -11.00
C LYS A 391 23.35 19.59 -10.50
N GLY A 392 23.72 20.67 -11.19
CA GLY A 392 24.60 21.70 -10.63
C GLY A 392 23.92 22.42 -9.45
N SER A 393 24.70 22.98 -8.52
CA SER A 393 24.15 23.73 -7.38
C SER A 393 23.24 24.86 -7.90
N ARG A 394 21.98 24.89 -7.48
CA ARG A 394 20.98 25.83 -8.02
C ARG A 394 20.89 27.13 -7.22
N ASN A 395 21.07 27.07 -5.91
CA ASN A 395 20.92 28.22 -5.04
C ASN A 395 22.01 28.25 -3.97
N LEU A 396 22.44 29.45 -3.63
CA LEU A 396 23.18 29.72 -2.40
C LEU A 396 22.30 30.49 -1.43
N ILE A 397 22.22 30.03 -0.18
CA ILE A 397 21.44 30.67 0.90
C ILE A 397 22.42 31.23 1.92
N ALA A 398 22.30 32.53 2.21
CA ALA A 398 23.09 33.22 3.20
C ALA A 398 22.74 32.70 4.60
N HIS A 399 23.77 32.47 5.42
CA HIS A 399 23.63 32.04 6.80
C HIS A 399 24.57 32.85 7.70
N THR A 400 24.12 33.18 8.90
CA THR A 400 24.90 33.87 9.93
C THR A 400 24.59 33.28 11.31
N THR A 401 25.49 33.50 12.27
CA THR A 401 25.28 33.14 13.69
C THR A 401 24.50 34.20 14.46
N GLU A 402 24.31 35.39 13.87
CA GLU A 402 23.55 36.48 14.46
C GLU A 402 22.03 36.30 14.25
N ASN A 403 21.23 36.94 15.10
CA ASN A 403 19.76 36.80 15.05
C ASN A 403 19.13 37.38 13.77
N PHE A 404 19.80 38.35 13.12
CA PHE A 404 19.30 39.04 11.94
C PHE A 404 20.43 39.31 10.94
N LEU A 405 20.10 39.31 9.65
CA LEU A 405 20.99 39.72 8.57
C LEU A 405 21.00 41.25 8.47
N GLU A 406 22.00 41.89 9.08
CA GLU A 406 22.13 43.35 9.12
C GLU A 406 23.50 43.84 8.62
N VAL A 407 23.60 45.14 8.29
CA VAL A 407 24.84 45.74 7.78
C VAL A 407 25.95 45.59 8.81
N GLY A 408 27.03 44.91 8.42
CA GLY A 408 28.20 44.66 9.27
C GLY A 408 28.27 43.25 9.85
N VAL A 409 27.22 42.44 9.71
CA VAL A 409 27.17 41.04 10.11
C VAL A 409 27.82 40.15 9.03
N PRO A 410 28.92 39.43 9.36
CA PRO A 410 29.51 38.47 8.43
C PRO A 410 28.55 37.32 8.12
N VAL A 411 28.68 36.78 6.91
CA VAL A 411 27.84 35.67 6.44
C VAL A 411 28.69 34.58 5.79
N CYS A 412 28.16 33.37 5.77
CA CYS A 412 28.54 32.33 4.81
C CYS A 412 27.40 32.10 3.83
N TYR A 413 27.69 31.42 2.71
CA TYR A 413 26.65 30.90 1.83
C TYR A 413 26.71 29.39 1.76
N LEU A 414 25.57 28.76 2.00
CA LEU A 414 25.39 27.33 1.93
C LEU A 414 24.64 26.96 0.66
N ASN A 415 24.93 25.80 0.08
CA ASN A 415 24.07 25.22 -0.95
C ASN A 415 22.81 24.57 -0.32
N GLU A 416 21.92 24.03 -1.16
CA GLU A 416 20.68 23.35 -0.73
C GLU A 416 20.92 22.11 0.18
N ARG A 417 22.15 21.60 0.26
CA ARG A 417 22.55 20.47 1.11
C ARG A 417 23.16 20.91 2.44
N GLY A 418 23.38 22.21 2.63
CA GLY A 418 24.07 22.77 3.79
C GLY A 418 25.59 22.85 3.64
N ASP A 419 26.17 22.53 2.48
CA ASP A 419 27.61 22.66 2.26
C ASP A 419 28.00 24.13 2.13
N THR A 420 29.06 24.53 2.82
CA THR A 420 29.61 25.89 2.74
C THR A 420 30.33 26.12 1.40
N ILE A 421 29.75 26.97 0.55
CA ILE A 421 30.34 27.37 -0.75
C ILE A 421 31.13 28.67 -0.60
N VAL A 422 30.58 29.63 0.14
CA VAL A 422 31.26 30.87 0.50
C VAL A 422 31.51 30.83 2.01
N PRO A 423 32.77 30.83 2.48
CA PRO A 423 33.07 30.67 3.90
C PRO A 423 32.66 31.90 4.71
N TYR A 424 32.33 31.65 5.98
CA TYR A 424 31.96 32.69 6.94
C TYR A 424 33.08 33.73 7.06
N GLY A 425 32.73 35.01 7.03
CA GLY A 425 33.70 36.10 7.16
C GLY A 425 34.40 36.51 5.86
N LYS A 426 34.20 35.80 4.74
CA LYS A 426 34.70 36.25 3.43
C LYS A 426 34.10 37.60 3.03
N TYR A 427 32.80 37.77 3.27
CA TYR A 427 32.08 39.02 3.04
C TYR A 427 31.50 39.54 4.34
N ARG A 428 31.50 40.86 4.49
CA ARG A 428 31.06 41.55 5.72
C ARG A 428 29.55 41.77 5.78
N PHE A 429 28.87 41.64 4.64
CA PHE A 429 27.42 41.77 4.54
C PHE A 429 26.94 41.16 3.22
N CYS A 430 25.76 40.54 3.21
CA CYS A 430 25.06 40.15 1.99
C CYS A 430 23.89 41.09 1.71
N GLN A 431 23.81 41.62 0.49
CA GLN A 431 22.62 42.30 0.00
C GLN A 431 21.62 41.30 -0.62
N THR A 432 22.10 40.16 -1.10
CA THR A 432 21.28 39.08 -1.66
C THR A 432 21.37 37.84 -0.78
N ASP A 433 20.32 37.53 -0.04
CA ASP A 433 20.23 36.38 0.86
C ASP A 433 20.12 35.04 0.11
N THR A 434 19.39 35.01 -1.01
CA THR A 434 19.22 33.82 -1.86
C THR A 434 19.73 34.08 -3.26
N ILE A 435 20.88 33.49 -3.60
CA ILE A 435 21.52 33.62 -4.91
C ILE A 435 21.06 32.49 -5.82
N ARG A 436 20.24 32.82 -6.82
CA ARG A 436 19.79 31.85 -7.85
C ARG A 436 20.74 31.82 -9.05
N ASN A 437 21.15 33.00 -9.52
CA ASN A 437 22.07 33.19 -10.65
C ASN A 437 23.27 34.04 -10.21
N ILE A 438 23.00 35.29 -9.84
CA ILE A 438 23.97 36.24 -9.30
C ILE A 438 23.46 36.85 -8.00
N GLY A 439 24.37 37.27 -7.14
CA GLY A 439 24.08 37.95 -5.89
C GLY A 439 25.11 39.03 -5.58
N PHE A 440 24.76 39.93 -4.67
CA PHE A 440 25.58 41.07 -4.30
C PHE A 440 26.02 41.00 -2.83
N VAL A 441 27.32 41.13 -2.62
CA VAL A 441 27.98 40.99 -1.31
C VAL A 441 29.00 42.10 -1.09
N TYR A 442 29.26 42.47 0.16
CA TYR A 442 30.21 43.54 0.51
C TYR A 442 31.56 42.96 0.90
N GLU A 443 32.62 43.48 0.28
CA GLU A 443 34.01 43.15 0.66
C GLU A 443 34.25 43.37 2.15
N ASN A 444 35.08 42.54 2.77
CA ASN A 444 35.45 42.68 4.17
C ASN A 444 36.65 43.63 4.35
N ARG A 445 36.46 44.94 4.11
CA ARG A 445 37.48 46.00 4.29
C ARG A 445 36.88 47.40 4.53
N GLN A 446 37.72 48.38 4.93
CA GLN A 446 37.28 49.73 5.33
C GLN A 446 36.55 50.53 4.22
N ASN A 447 36.91 50.32 2.95
CA ASN A 447 36.19 50.87 1.79
C ASN A 447 35.54 49.74 0.99
N ALA A 448 34.61 49.03 1.62
CA ALA A 448 33.95 47.87 1.05
C ALA A 448 33.23 48.22 -0.26
N ARG A 449 33.64 47.59 -1.37
CA ARG A 449 32.88 47.62 -2.61
C ARG A 449 31.85 46.49 -2.60
N ILE A 450 30.85 46.64 -3.45
CA ILE A 450 29.85 45.63 -3.70
C ILE A 450 30.36 44.72 -4.81
N VAL A 451 30.53 43.44 -4.51
CA VAL A 451 30.96 42.41 -5.44
C VAL A 451 29.75 41.64 -5.91
N CYS A 452 29.66 41.42 -7.22
CA CYS A 452 28.74 40.46 -7.79
C CYS A 452 29.38 39.06 -7.76
N ILE A 453 28.69 38.08 -7.20
CA ILE A 453 29.10 36.67 -7.19
C ILE A 453 28.07 35.80 -7.88
N ASP A 454 28.49 34.70 -8.52
CA ASP A 454 27.58 33.70 -9.07
C ASP A 454 27.12 32.67 -8.01
N ASN A 455 26.26 31.74 -8.42
CA ASN A 455 25.77 30.65 -7.57
C ASN A 455 26.80 29.56 -7.23
N GLN A 456 28.06 29.72 -7.65
CA GLN A 456 29.21 28.93 -7.20
C GLN A 456 30.14 29.76 -6.28
N GLY A 457 29.76 31.00 -5.94
CA GLY A 457 30.55 31.89 -5.09
C GLY A 457 31.74 32.55 -5.81
N LYS A 458 31.80 32.47 -7.15
CA LYS A 458 32.84 33.12 -7.96
C LYS A 458 32.51 34.60 -8.16
N GLU A 459 33.50 35.45 -7.96
CA GLU A 459 33.39 36.90 -8.20
C GLU A 459 33.38 37.21 -9.70
N LEU A 460 32.43 38.04 -10.13
CA LEU A 460 32.25 38.41 -11.53
C LEU A 460 32.75 39.83 -11.83
N PHE A 461 32.28 40.83 -11.06
CA PHE A 461 32.63 42.25 -11.22
C PHE A 461 32.20 43.06 -9.98
N TYR A 462 32.63 44.33 -9.90
CA TYR A 462 32.11 45.27 -8.90
C TYR A 462 30.83 45.92 -9.42
N ALA A 463 29.81 46.01 -8.56
CA ALA A 463 28.59 46.74 -8.87
C ALA A 463 28.80 48.25 -8.62
N PHE A 464 28.23 49.08 -9.49
CA PHE A 464 28.17 50.51 -9.21
C PHE A 464 27.31 50.73 -7.95
N LYS A 465 27.84 51.45 -6.97
CA LYS A 465 27.13 51.77 -5.73
C LYS A 465 26.19 52.94 -5.98
N TYR A 466 24.89 52.72 -5.78
CA TYR A 466 23.88 53.77 -5.81
C TYR A 466 23.16 53.80 -4.46
N ASP A 467 23.15 54.99 -3.83
CA ASP A 467 22.68 55.16 -2.46
C ASP A 467 23.41 54.18 -1.51
N ASN A 468 22.68 53.26 -0.89
CA ASN A 468 23.22 52.30 0.07
C ASN A 468 23.49 50.91 -0.51
N GLY A 469 23.26 50.67 -1.81
CA GLY A 469 23.31 49.32 -2.42
C GLY A 469 23.85 49.28 -3.85
N ALA A 470 23.77 48.09 -4.47
CA ALA A 470 24.01 47.91 -5.89
C ALA A 470 23.00 48.71 -6.74
N ASP A 471 23.45 49.19 -7.90
CA ASP A 471 22.63 49.95 -8.84
C ASP A 471 21.36 49.22 -9.28
N TYR A 472 20.29 49.98 -9.53
CA TYR A 472 19.02 49.42 -9.98
C TYR A 472 19.08 48.98 -11.43
N VAL A 473 18.39 47.88 -11.74
CA VAL A 473 18.23 47.42 -13.12
C VAL A 473 17.31 48.36 -13.89
N ARG A 474 17.80 48.90 -15.01
CA ARG A 474 17.03 49.74 -15.93
C ARG A 474 17.10 49.14 -17.32
N GLU A 475 15.93 48.77 -17.84
CA GLU A 475 15.75 48.11 -19.13
C GLU A 475 16.62 46.86 -19.37
N GLY A 476 16.83 46.08 -18.30
CA GLY A 476 17.60 44.83 -18.32
C GLY A 476 19.10 44.97 -18.04
N LEU A 477 19.61 46.20 -17.87
CA LEU A 477 21.03 46.46 -17.57
C LEU A 477 21.19 47.25 -16.27
N PHE A 478 22.34 47.13 -15.62
CA PHE A 478 22.76 47.97 -14.48
C PHE A 478 24.24 48.33 -14.60
N ARG A 479 24.66 49.40 -13.91
CA ARG A 479 26.05 49.87 -14.00
C ARG A 479 26.98 49.01 -13.14
N ILE A 480 28.15 48.74 -13.69
CA ILE A 480 29.26 48.03 -13.03
C ILE A 480 30.51 48.88 -13.05
N THR A 481 31.48 48.56 -12.21
CA THR A 481 32.76 49.26 -12.15
C THR A 481 33.96 48.33 -12.21
N ASP A 482 35.07 48.85 -12.71
CA ASP A 482 36.39 48.23 -12.55
C ASP A 482 37.10 48.75 -11.29
N ASP A 483 38.33 48.28 -11.11
CA ASP A 483 39.25 48.70 -10.05
C ASP A 483 39.69 50.18 -10.14
N LYS A 484 39.60 50.79 -11.32
CA LYS A 484 39.89 52.22 -11.57
C LYS A 484 38.67 53.11 -11.39
N GLY A 485 37.49 52.54 -11.14
CA GLY A 485 36.23 53.25 -11.00
C GLY A 485 35.62 53.70 -12.33
N LEU A 486 36.07 53.16 -13.47
CA LEU A 486 35.38 53.33 -14.74
C LEU A 486 34.07 52.54 -14.71
N ILE A 487 33.06 53.06 -15.42
CA ILE A 487 31.72 52.51 -15.45
C ILE A 487 31.49 51.75 -16.75
N GLY A 488 30.86 50.59 -16.63
CA GLY A 488 30.33 49.75 -17.71
C GLY A 488 28.91 49.30 -17.39
N PHE A 489 28.41 48.31 -18.12
CA PHE A 489 27.07 47.76 -17.94
C PHE A 489 27.06 46.24 -18.01
N ALA A 490 26.28 45.61 -17.13
CA ALA A 490 26.01 44.19 -17.11
C ALA A 490 24.50 43.90 -17.12
N ASP A 491 24.13 42.70 -17.57
CA ASP A 491 22.76 42.20 -17.52
C ASP A 491 22.44 41.48 -16.20
N THR A 492 21.18 41.13 -15.99
CA THR A 492 20.70 40.44 -14.78
C THR A 492 21.13 38.98 -14.67
N LEU A 493 21.83 38.44 -15.67
CA LEU A 493 22.43 37.11 -15.65
C LEU A 493 23.92 37.15 -15.29
N GLY A 494 24.51 38.35 -15.16
CA GLY A 494 25.92 38.53 -14.85
C GLY A 494 26.84 38.62 -16.07
N ASN A 495 26.28 38.79 -17.27
CA ASN A 495 27.08 39.02 -18.47
C ASN A 495 27.47 40.50 -18.57
N ILE A 496 28.75 40.78 -18.78
CA ILE A 496 29.23 42.13 -19.06
C ILE A 496 28.86 42.48 -20.51
N VAL A 497 27.86 43.35 -20.67
CA VAL A 497 27.36 43.79 -21.98
C VAL A 497 28.24 44.91 -22.54
N ILE A 498 28.67 45.84 -21.68
CA ILE A 498 29.60 46.92 -22.03
C ILE A 498 30.69 46.95 -20.97
N LYS A 499 31.94 46.68 -21.38
CA LYS A 499 33.08 46.71 -20.45
C LYS A 499 33.25 48.11 -19.84
N PRO A 500 33.68 48.20 -18.56
CA PRO A 500 34.03 49.46 -17.93
C PRO A 500 34.98 50.29 -18.79
N GLN A 501 34.53 51.49 -19.17
CA GLN A 501 35.30 52.40 -20.03
C GLN A 501 34.90 53.87 -19.88
N PHE A 502 33.74 54.15 -19.28
CA PHE A 502 33.23 55.52 -19.12
C PHE A 502 33.65 56.09 -17.78
N LYS A 503 34.00 57.38 -17.75
CA LYS A 503 34.24 58.08 -16.48
C LYS A 503 32.94 58.24 -15.70
N PHE A 504 31.86 58.62 -16.39
CA PHE A 504 30.51 58.69 -15.83
C PHE A 504 29.48 58.13 -16.80
N ALA A 505 28.46 57.45 -16.27
CA ALA A 505 27.38 56.90 -17.06
C ALA A 505 26.05 56.92 -16.29
N PHE A 506 25.00 57.41 -16.93
CA PHE A 506 23.63 57.33 -16.45
C PHE A 506 22.99 55.99 -16.83
N PRO A 507 21.94 55.54 -16.09
CA PRO A 507 21.20 54.34 -16.47
C PRO A 507 20.55 54.45 -17.86
N PHE A 508 20.17 53.32 -18.44
CA PHE A 508 19.44 53.29 -19.71
C PHE A 508 18.00 53.78 -19.54
N GLU A 509 17.60 54.69 -20.43
CA GLU A 509 16.24 55.19 -20.57
C GLU A 509 15.90 55.38 -22.05
N ASN A 510 14.75 54.86 -22.48
CA ASN A 510 14.30 54.84 -23.87
C ASN A 510 15.35 54.24 -24.83
N GLY A 511 15.99 53.15 -24.40
CA GLY A 511 17.00 52.43 -25.18
C GLY A 511 18.36 53.12 -25.31
N LYS A 512 18.59 54.23 -24.58
CA LYS A 512 19.86 54.99 -24.62
C LYS A 512 20.41 55.26 -23.22
N ALA A 513 21.72 55.35 -23.09
CA ALA A 513 22.37 55.82 -21.86
C ALA A 513 23.27 57.02 -22.16
N LYS A 514 23.28 58.02 -21.27
CA LYS A 514 24.14 59.20 -21.38
C LYS A 514 25.47 58.93 -20.68
N VAL A 515 26.59 59.09 -21.39
CA VAL A 515 27.94 58.69 -20.93
C VAL A 515 28.99 59.74 -21.27
N THR A 516 30.12 59.70 -20.55
CA THR A 516 31.30 60.53 -20.86
C THR A 516 32.59 59.80 -20.50
N PHE A 517 33.68 60.11 -21.21
CA PHE A 517 35.01 59.56 -20.98
C PHE A 517 35.86 60.43 -20.04
N SER A 518 35.40 61.65 -19.72
CA SER A 518 36.11 62.61 -18.87
C SER A 518 35.13 63.45 -18.06
N GLY A 519 35.58 64.02 -16.94
CA GLY A 519 34.76 64.89 -16.11
C GLY A 519 35.12 64.79 -14.63
N GLU A 520 34.43 65.59 -13.84
CA GLU A 520 34.59 65.68 -12.39
C GLU A 520 33.23 65.59 -11.68
N SER A 521 33.22 65.02 -10.48
CA SER A 521 32.06 65.04 -9.58
C SER A 521 32.09 66.34 -8.78
N LYS A 522 31.00 67.10 -8.79
CA LYS A 522 30.87 68.39 -8.09
C LYS A 522 29.75 68.35 -7.07
N ASP A 523 29.93 69.05 -5.96
CA ASP A 523 28.92 69.19 -4.94
C ASP A 523 27.75 70.04 -5.44
N VAL A 524 26.53 69.64 -5.10
CA VAL A 524 25.35 70.48 -5.30
C VAL A 524 25.41 71.59 -4.24
N PRO A 525 25.38 72.88 -4.65
CA PRO A 525 25.42 73.98 -3.70
C PRO A 525 24.31 73.88 -2.65
N GLY A 526 24.65 74.08 -1.37
CA GLY A 526 23.70 73.98 -0.25
C GLY A 526 23.38 72.55 0.23
N SER A 527 24.03 71.51 -0.32
CA SER A 527 23.84 70.12 0.10
C SER A 527 24.78 69.65 1.22
N ASN A 528 25.71 70.50 1.68
CA ASN A 528 26.75 70.13 2.66
C ASN A 528 27.55 68.86 2.29
N GLY A 529 27.73 68.60 0.99
CA GLY A 529 28.44 67.43 0.49
C GLY A 529 27.60 66.15 0.41
N GLU A 530 26.30 66.20 0.71
CA GLU A 530 25.42 65.03 0.62
C GLU A 530 25.02 64.69 -0.83
N LYS A 531 25.04 65.67 -1.73
CA LYS A 531 24.60 65.50 -3.12
C LYS A 531 25.68 65.96 -4.06
N HIS A 532 25.95 65.14 -5.08
CA HIS A 532 26.88 65.47 -6.15
C HIS A 532 26.22 65.37 -7.53
N TYR A 533 26.75 66.10 -8.49
CA TYR A 533 26.43 65.96 -9.90
C TYR A 533 27.71 65.76 -10.72
N TRP A 534 27.58 65.10 -11.87
CA TRP A 534 28.70 64.87 -12.77
C TRP A 534 28.80 65.98 -13.81
N ASN A 535 29.92 66.68 -13.81
CA ASN A 535 30.21 67.76 -14.73
C ASN A 535 31.20 67.30 -15.82
N SER A 536 30.81 67.47 -17.09
CA SER A 536 31.66 67.18 -18.24
C SER A 536 31.24 68.07 -19.42
N SER A 537 32.22 68.50 -20.22
CA SER A 537 32.01 69.22 -21.48
C SER A 537 31.46 68.32 -22.59
N ASP A 538 31.73 67.02 -22.52
CA ASP A 538 31.55 66.09 -23.63
C ASP A 538 30.68 64.91 -23.21
N TRP A 539 29.38 65.00 -23.53
CA TRP A 539 28.41 63.92 -23.27
C TRP A 539 27.96 63.26 -24.56
N TYR A 540 27.87 61.94 -24.52
CA TYR A 540 27.45 61.10 -25.63
C TYR A 540 26.24 60.27 -25.21
N TYR A 541 25.41 59.88 -26.17
CA TYR A 541 24.41 58.84 -25.98
C TYR A 541 24.90 57.54 -26.59
N ILE A 542 24.73 56.42 -25.90
CA ILE A 542 25.03 55.08 -26.41
C ILE A 542 23.78 54.22 -26.48
N ASP A 543 23.74 53.25 -27.39
CA ASP A 543 22.77 52.15 -27.36
C ASP A 543 23.19 51.03 -26.38
N LYS A 544 22.35 50.00 -26.24
CA LYS A 544 22.59 48.86 -25.33
C LYS A 544 23.80 48.00 -25.71
N ASN A 545 24.36 48.16 -26.90
CA ASN A 545 25.58 47.48 -27.33
C ASN A 545 26.83 48.37 -27.13
N GLY A 546 26.66 49.58 -26.57
CA GLY A 546 27.75 50.52 -26.34
C GLY A 546 28.11 51.37 -27.56
N LYS A 547 27.32 51.36 -28.63
CA LYS A 547 27.59 52.17 -29.81
C LYS A 547 27.13 53.62 -29.57
N ILE A 548 28.05 54.58 -29.78
CA ILE A 548 27.72 56.00 -29.73
C ILE A 548 26.73 56.36 -30.83
N LEU A 549 25.64 56.99 -30.43
CA LEU A 549 24.56 57.48 -31.28
C LEU A 549 24.88 58.90 -31.72
N LYS A 550 24.72 59.15 -33.03
CA LYS A 550 24.92 60.47 -33.65
C LYS A 550 23.70 61.36 -33.46
#